data_AF-A0A8H5AF52-F1
#
_entry.id   AF-A0A8H5AF52-F1
#
_cell.length_a   1.000
_cell.length_b   1.000
_cell.length_c   1.000
_cell.angle_alpha   90.00
_cell.angle_beta   90.00
_cell.angle_gamma   90.00
#
_symmetry.space_group_name_H-M   'P 1'
#
loop_
_entity.id
_entity.type
_entity.pdbx_description
1 polymer ?
#
loop_
_entity_poly.entity_id
_entity_poly.type
_entity_poly.pdbx_seq_one_letter_code
_entity_poly.pdbx_strand_id
1 'polypeptide(L)'
;MNPIGVPIPFPDDAMPPEGQYSSREELVTAINAWAAPRGYAFSVKSSVVTPSGRTRVIYSCDRGAGKAPKVKPAKERKRKTTTRRTGCQFSIAAKESLYTLATQQDIYNYIAQGQEKWDTFYKHWHEIVASTTEDIYMERLEKFKQQYSPDHLNEAWVHQHRHFQQFVTSRAEGIHRLIKSHMKTSQVDLFGAWNIIKLVLSNQLKRLEEVQSQQQASTPIDISGPLYSNIRGWLSHEALRQLDNQRQRLLREYPACTGVTARTLGLPCAHMLQPLIQLDEPLLLEQIHPHWLLHRPGTPRIIIEPHKLFNRLAASSKLPPTSTQREPCAFEAIEKETSQKAPPKCSKCGTVGHTSRSKHPRHHSHTTTRRVSPPAPTPLAAAPALRADDPRAIYQRYKEAREAWYATVPRGGLRTNQQYRKAMGLPARYSKIELQWCLNYKQMGPRCREKSGTREWTKEEQFSYLDWDKAENERVEQNVGEEMAEKPFPQRRGMQHIWDAAERDVLQQGGGA
;
A
#
# COMPACT_ATOMS: atom_id res chain seq x y z
N MET A 1 -33.53 19.39 33.18
CA MET A 1 -32.65 20.03 32.20
C MET A 1 -31.64 18.98 31.77
N ASN A 2 -31.67 18.55 30.52
CA ASN A 2 -30.73 17.53 30.03
C ASN A 2 -29.34 18.15 29.83
N PRO A 3 -28.25 17.41 30.17
CA PRO A 3 -26.89 17.92 30.08
C PRO A 3 -26.52 18.22 28.61
N ILE A 4 -25.98 19.41 28.40
CA ILE A 4 -25.52 19.92 27.11
C ILE A 4 -24.29 19.11 26.69
N GLY A 5 -24.34 18.42 25.55
CA GLY A 5 -23.16 17.79 24.93
C GLY A 5 -23.29 16.32 24.54
N VAL A 6 -24.37 15.63 24.90
CA VAL A 6 -24.66 14.28 24.38
C VAL A 6 -25.46 14.43 23.08
N PRO A 7 -24.99 13.91 21.92
CA PRO A 7 -25.81 13.85 20.72
C PRO A 7 -27.03 13.01 21.05
N ILE A 8 -28.22 13.62 21.08
CA ILE A 8 -29.47 12.86 21.21
C ILE A 8 -29.58 12.04 19.93
N PRO A 9 -29.48 10.69 19.98
CA PRO A 9 -29.68 9.89 18.80
C PRO A 9 -31.10 10.16 18.27
N PHE A 10 -31.24 10.32 16.96
CA PHE A 10 -32.56 10.39 16.36
C PHE A 10 -33.29 9.08 16.72
N PRO A 11 -34.56 9.13 17.17
CA PRO A 11 -35.35 7.93 17.38
C PRO A 11 -35.37 7.09 16.10
N ASP A 12 -35.41 5.75 16.21
CA ASP A 12 -35.46 4.87 15.04
C ASP A 12 -36.69 5.14 14.15
N ASP A 13 -37.75 5.72 14.71
CA ASP A 13 -38.97 6.17 14.02
C ASP A 13 -38.92 7.65 13.56
N ALA A 14 -37.73 8.25 13.48
CA ALA A 14 -37.55 9.62 12.99
C ALA A 14 -37.62 9.71 11.45
N MET A 15 -37.49 8.60 10.74
CA MET A 15 -37.53 8.54 9.28
C MET A 15 -38.59 7.54 8.78
N PRO A 16 -39.19 7.79 7.59
CA PRO A 16 -40.00 6.77 6.94
C PRO A 16 -39.14 5.52 6.64
N PRO A 17 -39.72 4.31 6.70
CA PRO A 17 -38.98 3.08 6.45
C PRO A 17 -38.36 3.08 5.05
N GLU A 18 -37.12 2.61 4.95
CA GLU A 18 -36.47 2.41 3.66
C GLU A 18 -37.16 1.27 2.91
N GLY A 19 -37.50 1.50 1.64
CA GLY A 19 -38.24 0.55 0.81
C GLY A 19 -37.92 0.70 -0.67
N GLN A 20 -38.17 -0.36 -1.42
CA GLN A 20 -38.16 -0.34 -2.89
C GLN A 20 -39.59 -0.16 -3.39
N TYR A 21 -39.76 0.72 -4.38
CA TYR A 21 -41.07 1.06 -4.93
C TYR A 21 -41.03 0.86 -6.43
N SER A 22 -42.11 0.31 -6.99
CA SER A 22 -42.23 0.03 -8.42
C SER A 22 -42.37 1.31 -9.26
N SER A 23 -42.87 2.38 -8.65
CA SER A 23 -43.04 3.68 -9.29
C SER A 23 -42.81 4.85 -8.33
N ARG A 24 -42.62 6.04 -8.90
CA ARG A 24 -42.52 7.30 -8.14
C ARG A 24 -43.81 7.60 -7.38
N GLU A 25 -44.96 7.26 -7.93
CA GLU A 25 -46.28 7.53 -7.35
C GLU A 25 -46.51 6.67 -6.10
N GLU A 26 -46.10 5.41 -6.15
CA GLU A 26 -46.16 4.47 -5.02
C GLU A 26 -45.26 4.96 -3.87
N LEU A 27 -44.02 5.35 -4.17
CA LEU A 27 -43.11 5.97 -3.21
C LEU A 27 -43.74 7.19 -2.53
N VAL A 28 -44.30 8.12 -3.31
CA VAL A 28 -44.92 9.35 -2.79
C VAL A 28 -46.11 9.04 -1.88
N THR A 29 -46.88 8.01 -2.23
CA THR A 29 -48.02 7.55 -1.43
C THR A 29 -47.54 6.98 -0.09
N ALA A 30 -46.52 6.12 -0.10
CA ALA A 30 -45.98 5.51 1.11
C ALA A 30 -45.36 6.52 2.09
N ILE A 31 -44.52 7.44 1.60
CA ILE A 31 -43.87 8.44 2.46
C ILE A 31 -44.90 9.42 3.06
N ASN A 32 -45.98 9.74 2.33
CA ASN A 32 -47.03 10.62 2.82
C ASN A 32 -48.01 9.90 3.75
N ALA A 33 -48.27 8.61 3.55
CA ALA A 33 -49.02 7.79 4.51
C ALA A 33 -48.30 7.74 5.87
N TRP A 34 -46.96 7.65 5.87
CA TRP A 34 -46.16 7.72 7.09
C TRP A 34 -46.13 9.13 7.71
N ALA A 35 -46.07 10.18 6.89
CA ALA A 35 -46.00 11.57 7.36
C ALA A 35 -47.34 12.13 7.86
N ALA A 36 -48.47 11.66 7.32
CA ALA A 36 -49.82 12.12 7.65
C ALA A 36 -50.16 12.10 9.16
N PRO A 37 -49.97 10.99 9.91
CA PRO A 37 -50.20 10.99 11.36
C PRO A 37 -49.23 11.91 12.13
N ARG A 38 -48.07 12.23 11.54
CA ARG A 38 -47.06 13.15 12.09
C ARG A 38 -47.34 14.61 11.71
N GLY A 39 -48.42 14.85 10.98
CA GLY A 39 -48.98 16.17 10.71
C GLY A 39 -48.22 17.01 9.68
N TYR A 40 -47.40 16.41 8.81
CA TYR A 40 -46.76 17.07 7.68
C TYR A 40 -46.86 16.22 6.42
N ALA A 41 -46.47 16.80 5.28
CA ALA A 41 -46.42 16.09 4.00
C ALA A 41 -45.06 16.30 3.34
N PHE A 42 -44.67 15.37 2.48
CA PHE A 42 -43.50 15.46 1.63
C PHE A 42 -43.89 16.02 0.26
N SER A 43 -43.18 17.07 -0.15
CA SER A 43 -43.29 17.68 -1.48
C SER A 43 -41.95 17.61 -2.21
N VAL A 44 -41.96 17.56 -3.54
CA VAL A 44 -40.74 17.53 -4.35
C VAL A 44 -39.97 18.84 -4.18
N LYS A 45 -38.73 18.76 -3.69
CA LYS A 45 -37.81 19.91 -3.59
C LYS A 45 -36.99 20.08 -4.86
N SER A 46 -36.45 18.98 -5.38
CA SER A 46 -35.61 18.99 -6.59
C SER A 46 -35.56 17.60 -7.21
N SER A 47 -35.44 17.54 -8.53
CA SER A 47 -35.17 16.32 -9.30
C SER A 47 -33.95 16.58 -10.18
N VAL A 48 -32.97 15.68 -10.16
CA VAL A 48 -31.74 15.80 -10.95
C VAL A 48 -31.44 14.48 -11.62
N VAL A 49 -31.18 14.51 -12.92
CA VAL A 49 -30.62 13.37 -13.66
C VAL A 49 -29.12 13.33 -13.40
N THR A 50 -28.66 12.22 -12.85
CA THR A 50 -27.24 11.97 -12.57
C THR A 50 -26.45 11.77 -13.88
N PRO A 51 -25.11 11.96 -13.88
CA PRO A 51 -24.28 11.64 -15.04
C PRO A 51 -24.43 10.20 -15.56
N SER A 52 -24.87 9.28 -14.68
CA SER A 52 -25.21 7.90 -15.01
C SER A 52 -26.60 7.72 -15.65
N GLY A 53 -27.31 8.79 -16.01
CA GLY A 53 -28.66 8.75 -16.59
C GLY A 53 -29.80 8.50 -15.61
N ARG A 54 -29.53 8.31 -14.32
CA ARG A 54 -30.54 7.96 -13.29
C ARG A 54 -31.17 9.20 -12.68
N THR A 55 -32.45 9.14 -12.35
CA THR A 55 -33.16 10.23 -11.66
C THR A 55 -32.96 10.14 -10.14
N ARG A 56 -32.48 11.23 -9.53
CA ARG A 56 -32.47 11.43 -8.08
C ARG A 56 -33.48 12.50 -7.71
N VAL A 57 -34.44 12.16 -6.85
CA VAL A 57 -35.48 13.08 -6.38
C VAL A 57 -35.30 13.34 -4.89
N ILE A 58 -35.32 14.61 -4.48
CA ILE A 58 -35.32 15.03 -3.09
C ILE A 58 -36.74 15.48 -2.74
N TYR A 59 -37.32 14.88 -1.70
CA TYR A 59 -38.60 15.29 -1.13
C TYR A 59 -38.34 16.02 0.19
N SER A 60 -38.92 17.20 0.38
CA SER A 60 -38.82 17.98 1.62
C SER A 60 -40.17 18.12 2.30
N CYS A 61 -40.13 18.30 3.62
CA CYS A 61 -41.30 18.67 4.39
C CYS A 61 -41.99 19.94 3.82
N ASP A 62 -43.32 19.93 3.74
CA ASP A 62 -44.18 21.04 3.30
C ASP A 62 -43.99 22.32 4.14
N ARG A 63 -43.48 22.18 5.36
CA ARG A 63 -43.08 23.29 6.25
C ARG A 63 -41.69 23.89 5.91
N GLY A 64 -40.94 23.31 4.98
CA GLY A 64 -39.54 23.67 4.70
C GLY A 64 -39.33 24.89 3.79
N ALA A 65 -40.32 25.27 2.98
CA ALA A 65 -40.15 26.33 1.99
C ALA A 65 -40.21 27.73 2.64
N GLY A 66 -39.13 28.52 2.58
CA GLY A 66 -39.10 29.94 2.99
C GLY A 66 -38.36 30.21 4.31
N LYS A 67 -38.06 31.50 4.59
CA LYS A 67 -37.38 31.94 5.81
C LYS A 67 -38.34 31.89 7.01
N ALA A 68 -37.84 31.47 8.17
CA ALA A 68 -38.58 31.57 9.43
C ALA A 68 -39.07 33.02 9.66
N PRO A 69 -40.28 33.23 10.20
CA PRO A 69 -40.78 34.58 10.45
C PRO A 69 -39.85 35.33 11.39
N LYS A 70 -39.39 36.52 11.00
CA LYS A 70 -38.68 37.43 11.92
C LYS A 70 -39.67 37.84 13.00
N VAL A 71 -39.35 37.61 14.27
CA VAL A 71 -40.12 38.11 15.41
C VAL A 71 -40.19 39.64 15.28
N LYS A 72 -41.37 40.18 15.02
CA LYS A 72 -41.64 41.63 15.09
C LYS A 72 -42.51 41.88 16.33
N PRO A 73 -42.29 42.99 17.07
CA PRO A 73 -43.11 43.33 18.22
C PRO A 73 -44.56 43.57 17.78
N ALA A 74 -45.47 43.19 18.67
CA ALA A 74 -46.89 43.00 18.42
C ALA A 74 -47.56 44.19 17.71
N LYS A 75 -48.02 43.94 16.48
CA LYS A 75 -49.21 44.60 15.94
C LYS A 75 -50.18 43.54 15.43
N GLU A 76 -51.43 43.78 15.76
CA GLU A 76 -52.60 42.93 15.56
C GLU A 76 -52.76 42.53 14.09
N ARG A 77 -52.71 41.22 13.80
CA ARG A 77 -52.57 40.68 12.45
C ARG A 77 -53.93 40.26 11.88
N LYS A 78 -54.46 41.04 10.92
CA LYS A 78 -55.77 40.88 10.24
C LYS A 78 -55.85 39.78 9.14
N ARG A 79 -55.15 38.64 9.22
CA ARG A 79 -55.35 37.54 8.23
C ARG A 79 -55.64 36.21 8.92
N LYS A 80 -56.77 35.58 8.54
CA LYS A 80 -57.26 34.28 9.04
C LYS A 80 -56.45 33.06 8.58
N THR A 81 -55.43 33.23 7.73
CA THR A 81 -54.57 32.12 7.29
C THR A 81 -53.09 32.48 7.49
N THR A 82 -52.42 31.71 8.35
CA THR A 82 -50.98 31.80 8.60
C THR A 82 -50.26 30.71 7.83
N THR A 83 -49.08 31.00 7.28
CA THR A 83 -48.29 30.00 6.55
C THR A 83 -47.81 28.90 7.49
N ARG A 84 -47.94 27.62 7.12
CA ARG A 84 -47.37 26.48 7.87
C ARG A 84 -45.84 26.34 7.74
N ARG A 85 -45.20 27.23 6.98
CA ARG A 85 -43.77 27.24 6.67
C ARG A 85 -42.95 27.73 7.88
N THR A 86 -42.02 26.90 8.33
CA THR A 86 -41.14 27.14 9.48
C THR A 86 -39.65 27.16 9.10
N GLY A 87 -39.31 26.84 7.84
CA GLY A 87 -37.91 26.68 7.43
C GLY A 87 -37.33 25.31 7.82
N CYS A 88 -38.19 24.30 8.00
CA CYS A 88 -37.80 22.93 8.30
C CYS A 88 -36.78 22.38 7.28
N GLN A 89 -35.69 21.78 7.78
CA GLN A 89 -34.64 21.17 6.94
C GLN A 89 -34.89 19.69 6.63
N PHE A 90 -35.97 19.10 7.15
CA PHE A 90 -36.27 17.69 6.99
C PHE A 90 -36.55 17.33 5.53
N SER A 91 -35.77 16.37 5.01
CA SER A 91 -35.87 15.90 3.63
C SER A 91 -35.41 14.46 3.50
N ILE A 92 -35.99 13.76 2.54
CA ILE A 92 -35.61 12.40 2.14
C ILE A 92 -35.17 12.39 0.68
N ALA A 93 -34.27 11.47 0.34
CA ALA A 93 -33.75 11.33 -1.01
C ALA A 93 -34.13 9.96 -1.59
N ALA A 94 -34.74 9.96 -2.77
CA ALA A 94 -35.01 8.77 -3.55
C ALA A 94 -34.10 8.72 -4.78
N LYS A 95 -33.66 7.53 -5.15
CA LYS A 95 -32.81 7.29 -6.33
C LYS A 95 -33.42 6.17 -7.15
N GLU A 96 -33.55 6.42 -8.44
CA GLU A 96 -33.95 5.41 -9.41
C GLU A 96 -32.91 4.27 -9.47
N SER A 97 -33.40 3.03 -9.36
CA SER A 97 -32.57 1.83 -9.45
C SER A 97 -32.21 1.53 -10.91
N LEU A 98 -31.08 0.87 -11.14
CA LEU A 98 -30.63 0.48 -12.49
C LEU A 98 -31.34 -0.77 -13.04
N TYR A 99 -32.11 -1.46 -12.20
CA TYR A 99 -32.61 -2.79 -12.49
C TYR A 99 -34.09 -2.68 -12.82
N THR A 100 -34.41 -2.60 -14.11
CA THR A 100 -35.73 -3.02 -14.59
C THR A 100 -35.89 -4.49 -14.19
N LEU A 101 -37.10 -4.89 -13.82
CA LEU A 101 -37.48 -6.27 -13.45
C LEU A 101 -37.37 -7.26 -14.64
N ALA A 102 -36.43 -7.06 -15.56
CA ALA A 102 -35.82 -8.12 -16.34
C ALA A 102 -34.80 -8.83 -15.42
N THR A 103 -35.38 -9.73 -14.62
CA THR A 103 -34.87 -11.07 -14.31
C THR A 103 -33.51 -11.13 -13.62
N GLN A 104 -33.56 -11.09 -12.28
CA GLN A 104 -32.59 -11.75 -11.41
C GLN A 104 -32.24 -13.16 -11.91
N GLN A 105 -33.17 -13.85 -12.59
CA GLN A 105 -32.94 -15.10 -13.30
C GLN A 105 -31.95 -14.98 -14.47
N ASP A 106 -31.95 -13.90 -15.24
CA ASP A 106 -30.99 -13.70 -16.35
C ASP A 106 -29.61 -13.32 -15.83
N ILE A 107 -29.54 -12.60 -14.70
CA ILE A 107 -28.29 -12.39 -13.97
C ILE A 107 -27.77 -13.72 -13.42
N TYR A 108 -28.63 -14.55 -12.82
CA TYR A 108 -28.25 -15.89 -12.38
C TYR A 108 -27.83 -16.79 -13.53
N ASN A 109 -28.55 -16.77 -14.66
CA ASN A 109 -28.21 -17.56 -15.85
C ASN A 109 -26.89 -17.07 -16.49
N TYR A 110 -26.65 -15.76 -16.53
CA TYR A 110 -25.39 -15.19 -17.02
C TYR A 110 -24.22 -15.51 -16.09
N ILE A 111 -24.41 -15.42 -14.77
CA ILE A 111 -23.42 -15.83 -13.77
C ILE A 111 -23.17 -17.34 -13.84
N ALA A 112 -24.21 -18.16 -13.99
CA ALA A 112 -24.10 -19.61 -14.12
C ALA A 112 -23.37 -20.02 -15.41
N GLN A 113 -23.70 -19.40 -16.55
CA GLN A 113 -22.96 -19.59 -17.80
C GLN A 113 -21.50 -19.11 -17.69
N GLY A 114 -21.27 -18.02 -16.95
CA GLY A 114 -19.92 -17.52 -16.65
C GLY A 114 -19.13 -18.49 -15.77
N GLN A 115 -19.76 -19.06 -14.73
CA GLN A 115 -19.18 -20.09 -13.87
C GLN A 115 -18.90 -21.37 -14.64
N GLU A 116 -19.82 -21.88 -15.46
CA GLU A 116 -19.61 -23.10 -16.23
C GLU A 116 -18.45 -22.95 -17.23
N LYS A 117 -18.37 -21.79 -17.90
CA LYS A 117 -17.23 -21.44 -18.77
C LYS A 117 -15.92 -21.36 -17.98
N TRP A 118 -15.96 -20.76 -16.78
CA TRP A 118 -14.81 -20.64 -15.90
C TRP A 118 -14.35 -21.99 -15.35
N ASP A 119 -15.26 -22.84 -14.89
CA ASP A 119 -14.97 -24.18 -14.37
C ASP A 119 -14.36 -25.05 -15.47
N THR A 120 -14.89 -24.93 -16.69
CA THR A 120 -14.32 -25.59 -17.87
C THR A 120 -12.90 -25.08 -18.13
N PHE A 121 -12.67 -23.77 -18.18
CA PHE A 121 -11.33 -23.18 -18.35
C PHE A 121 -10.37 -23.62 -17.25
N TYR A 122 -10.80 -23.55 -15.99
CA TYR A 122 -10.00 -23.85 -14.81
C TYR A 122 -9.60 -25.33 -14.76
N LYS A 123 -10.49 -26.23 -15.21
CA LYS A 123 -10.18 -27.64 -15.38
C LYS A 123 -9.09 -27.87 -16.43
N HIS A 124 -9.23 -27.30 -17.63
CA HIS A 124 -8.20 -27.43 -18.67
C HIS A 124 -6.86 -26.82 -18.22
N TRP A 125 -6.90 -25.70 -17.49
CA TRP A 125 -5.72 -25.10 -16.88
C TRP A 125 -5.05 -26.04 -15.87
N HIS A 126 -5.83 -26.65 -14.96
CA HIS A 126 -5.29 -27.61 -13.99
C HIS A 126 -4.74 -28.87 -14.63
N GLU A 127 -5.30 -29.32 -15.75
CA GLU A 127 -4.77 -30.45 -16.52
C GLU A 127 -3.38 -30.13 -17.12
N ILE A 128 -3.14 -28.88 -17.54
CA ILE A 128 -1.81 -28.44 -17.97
C ILE A 128 -0.84 -28.44 -16.78
N VAL A 129 -1.26 -27.85 -15.65
CA VAL A 129 -0.44 -27.75 -14.44
C VAL A 129 -0.11 -29.13 -13.85
N ALA A 130 -1.03 -30.10 -13.97
CA ALA A 130 -0.87 -31.48 -13.51
C ALA A 130 -0.15 -32.39 -14.53
N SER A 131 0.52 -31.82 -15.54
CA SER A 131 1.29 -32.60 -16.51
C SER A 131 2.52 -33.22 -15.85
N THR A 132 2.67 -34.53 -16.01
CA THR A 132 3.73 -35.31 -15.35
C THR A 132 5.05 -35.31 -16.11
N THR A 133 5.03 -35.03 -17.41
CA THR A 133 6.21 -34.93 -18.29
C THR A 133 6.13 -33.70 -19.19
N GLU A 134 7.29 -33.24 -19.67
CA GLU A 134 7.43 -32.03 -20.50
C GLU A 134 6.70 -32.16 -21.85
N ASP A 135 6.75 -33.32 -22.49
CA ASP A 135 6.07 -33.57 -23.77
C ASP A 135 4.54 -33.48 -23.62
N ILE A 136 3.99 -34.02 -22.53
CA ILE A 136 2.55 -33.96 -22.22
C ILE A 136 2.13 -32.53 -21.90
N TYR A 137 2.98 -31.77 -21.21
CA TYR A 137 2.75 -30.36 -20.93
C TYR A 137 2.66 -29.56 -22.23
N MET A 138 3.60 -29.75 -23.15
CA MET A 138 3.64 -29.03 -24.43
C MET A 138 2.43 -29.37 -25.31
N GLU A 139 2.01 -30.64 -25.37
CA GLU A 139 0.81 -31.06 -26.09
C GLU A 139 -0.46 -30.41 -25.52
N ARG A 140 -0.63 -30.42 -24.18
CA ARG A 140 -1.79 -29.84 -23.50
C ARG A 140 -1.82 -28.31 -23.64
N LEU A 141 -0.66 -27.67 -23.56
CA LEU A 141 -0.52 -26.23 -23.75
C LEU A 141 -0.93 -25.80 -25.17
N GLU A 142 -0.56 -26.58 -26.18
CA GLU A 142 -0.92 -26.28 -27.57
C GLU A 142 -2.42 -26.41 -27.82
N LYS A 143 -3.06 -27.46 -27.29
CA LYS A 143 -4.53 -27.62 -27.35
C LYS A 143 -5.25 -26.49 -26.60
N PHE A 144 -4.73 -26.08 -25.45
CA PHE A 144 -5.29 -24.97 -24.67
C PHE A 144 -5.18 -23.63 -25.41
N LYS A 145 -4.05 -23.38 -26.08
CA LYS A 145 -3.88 -22.22 -26.95
C LYS A 145 -4.89 -22.27 -28.10
N GLN A 146 -5.05 -23.38 -28.81
CA GLN A 146 -6.01 -23.48 -29.91
C GLN A 146 -7.47 -23.22 -29.47
N GLN A 147 -7.84 -23.62 -28.24
CA GLN A 147 -9.20 -23.48 -27.71
C GLN A 147 -9.50 -22.08 -27.15
N TYR A 148 -8.51 -21.43 -26.52
CA TYR A 148 -8.71 -20.17 -25.79
C TYR A 148 -7.92 -18.99 -26.35
N SER A 149 -7.17 -19.18 -27.43
CA SER A 149 -6.47 -18.12 -28.16
C SER A 149 -7.23 -17.78 -29.45
N PRO A 150 -8.19 -16.84 -29.41
CA PRO A 150 -8.26 -15.85 -30.46
C PRO A 150 -7.09 -14.89 -30.21
N ASP A 151 -6.15 -14.84 -31.16
CA ASP A 151 -4.84 -14.16 -31.15
C ASP A 151 -4.74 -12.70 -30.62
N HIS A 152 -5.80 -12.07 -30.10
CA HIS A 152 -5.80 -10.62 -29.86
C HIS A 152 -6.59 -10.10 -28.65
N LEU A 153 -7.16 -10.91 -27.76
CA LEU A 153 -8.15 -10.36 -26.82
C LEU A 153 -7.58 -9.44 -25.71
N ASN A 154 -6.38 -9.69 -25.20
CA ASN A 154 -5.82 -8.85 -24.12
C ASN A 154 -4.90 -7.74 -24.63
N GLU A 155 -3.96 -8.05 -25.54
CA GLU A 155 -3.03 -7.05 -26.05
C GLU A 155 -3.72 -6.03 -26.96
N ALA A 156 -4.59 -6.46 -27.89
CA ALA A 156 -5.23 -5.53 -28.82
C ALA A 156 -6.20 -4.57 -28.13
N TRP A 157 -6.92 -5.01 -27.10
CA TRP A 157 -7.83 -4.14 -26.35
C TRP A 157 -7.09 -3.14 -25.46
N VAL A 158 -6.04 -3.58 -24.76
CA VAL A 158 -5.21 -2.69 -23.94
C VAL A 158 -4.49 -1.67 -24.83
N HIS A 159 -4.03 -2.07 -26.01
CA HIS A 159 -3.39 -1.19 -26.99
C HIS A 159 -4.33 -0.18 -27.68
N GLN A 160 -5.64 -0.23 -27.43
CA GLN A 160 -6.58 0.81 -27.84
C GLN A 160 -6.61 1.99 -26.87
N HIS A 161 -6.22 1.78 -25.60
CA HIS A 161 -6.36 2.77 -24.55
C HIS A 161 -5.00 3.30 -24.08
N ARG A 162 -4.99 4.55 -23.60
CA ARG A 162 -3.79 5.15 -23.00
C ARG A 162 -3.67 4.69 -21.55
N HIS A 163 -2.71 3.82 -21.27
CA HIS A 163 -2.54 3.19 -19.95
C HIS A 163 -1.16 3.44 -19.33
N PHE A 164 -0.21 4.08 -20.03
CA PHE A 164 1.13 4.41 -19.50
C PHE A 164 1.87 3.21 -18.85
N GLN A 165 1.81 2.04 -19.48
CA GLN A 165 2.34 0.77 -18.94
C GLN A 165 1.73 0.30 -17.60
N GLN A 166 0.57 0.85 -17.23
CA GLN A 166 -0.15 0.44 -16.03
C GLN A 166 -1.19 -0.64 -16.38
N PHE A 167 -0.75 -1.90 -16.34
CA PHE A 167 -1.55 -3.07 -16.73
C PHE A 167 -2.39 -3.68 -15.59
N VAL A 168 -2.17 -3.24 -14.34
CA VAL A 168 -2.81 -3.82 -13.16
C VAL A 168 -4.11 -3.10 -12.83
N THR A 169 -5.21 -3.85 -12.72
CA THR A 169 -6.54 -3.33 -12.38
C THR A 169 -6.69 -2.99 -10.89
N SER A 170 -5.92 -3.63 -9.99
CA SER A 170 -5.99 -3.46 -8.53
C SER A 170 -4.85 -2.60 -7.95
N ARG A 171 -4.89 -1.27 -8.17
CA ARG A 171 -4.00 -0.33 -7.43
C ARG A 171 -4.08 -0.51 -5.90
N ALA A 172 -5.22 -0.97 -5.40
CA ALA A 172 -5.47 -1.24 -3.99
C ALA A 172 -4.61 -2.39 -3.43
N GLU A 173 -4.25 -3.39 -4.22
CA GLU A 173 -3.56 -4.58 -3.72
C GLU A 173 -2.09 -4.30 -3.36
N GLY A 174 -1.41 -3.51 -4.19
CA GLY A 174 -0.06 -3.03 -3.90
C GLY A 174 -0.01 -2.15 -2.64
N ILE A 175 -0.98 -1.25 -2.50
CA ILE A 175 -1.11 -0.40 -1.30
C ILE A 175 -1.46 -1.26 -0.08
N HIS A 176 -2.35 -2.24 -0.19
CA HIS A 176 -2.67 -3.17 0.88
C HIS A 176 -1.44 -3.97 1.31
N ARG A 177 -0.63 -4.45 0.38
CA ARG A 177 0.64 -5.13 0.69
C ARG A 177 1.61 -4.21 1.44
N LEU A 178 1.72 -2.95 1.02
CA LEU A 178 2.54 -1.93 1.66
C LEU A 178 2.05 -1.62 3.09
N ILE A 179 0.76 -1.42 3.28
CA ILE A 179 0.22 -1.14 4.62
C ILE A 179 0.40 -2.38 5.52
N LYS A 180 0.12 -3.59 5.02
CA LYS A 180 0.33 -4.85 5.76
C LYS A 180 1.79 -5.04 6.18
N SER A 181 2.76 -4.68 5.32
CA SER A 181 4.19 -4.79 5.67
C SER A 181 4.59 -3.83 6.79
N HIS A 182 3.95 -2.66 6.87
CA HIS A 182 4.17 -1.69 7.94
C HIS A 182 3.41 -2.02 9.23
N MET A 183 2.22 -2.65 9.15
CA MET A 183 1.49 -3.12 10.33
C MET A 183 2.25 -4.21 11.08
N LYS A 184 3.00 -5.07 10.37
CA LYS A 184 3.81 -6.21 10.87
C LYS A 184 3.02 -7.31 11.60
N THR A 185 1.98 -6.97 12.35
CA THR A 185 1.06 -7.87 13.05
C THR A 185 -0.39 -7.56 12.66
N SER A 186 -1.28 -8.54 12.79
CA SER A 186 -2.72 -8.36 12.61
C SER A 186 -3.44 -7.85 13.86
N GLN A 187 -2.76 -7.86 15.01
CA GLN A 187 -3.29 -7.46 16.33
C GLN A 187 -3.08 -5.97 16.64
N VAL A 188 -2.82 -5.12 15.65
CA VAL A 188 -2.66 -3.68 15.88
C VAL A 188 -4.04 -3.06 16.17
N ASP A 189 -4.14 -2.33 17.27
CA ASP A 189 -5.31 -1.57 17.65
C ASP A 189 -5.65 -0.51 16.58
N LEU A 190 -6.91 -0.08 16.45
CA LEU A 190 -7.26 0.81 15.33
C LEU A 190 -6.51 2.14 15.34
N PHE A 191 -6.21 2.68 16.53
CA PHE A 191 -5.42 3.90 16.64
C PHE A 191 -3.97 3.68 16.16
N GLY A 192 -3.35 2.56 16.53
CA GLY A 192 -2.08 2.11 15.97
C GLY A 192 -2.13 1.92 14.45
N ALA A 193 -3.18 1.26 13.94
CA ALA A 193 -3.36 1.04 12.51
C ALA A 193 -3.50 2.36 11.74
N TRP A 194 -4.26 3.32 12.27
CA TRP A 194 -4.38 4.66 11.70
C TRP A 194 -3.03 5.39 11.67
N ASN A 195 -2.26 5.36 12.76
CA ASN A 195 -0.94 5.97 12.81
C ASN A 195 0.03 5.33 11.82
N ILE A 196 -0.06 4.01 11.64
CA ILE A 196 0.73 3.29 10.64
C ILE A 196 0.32 3.69 9.22
N ILE A 197 -0.98 3.76 8.91
CA ILE A 197 -1.46 4.22 7.60
C ILE A 197 -0.98 5.64 7.34
N LYS A 198 -1.10 6.54 8.32
CA LYS A 198 -0.62 7.93 8.20
C LYS A 198 0.89 7.98 7.94
N LEU A 199 1.68 7.17 8.64
CA LEU A 199 3.13 7.06 8.42
C LEU A 199 3.44 6.54 7.02
N VAL A 200 2.75 5.49 6.56
CA VAL A 200 2.91 4.92 5.23
C VAL A 200 2.63 5.97 4.15
N LEU A 201 1.50 6.68 4.25
CA LEU A 201 1.15 7.74 3.30
C LEU A 201 2.18 8.88 3.34
N SER A 202 2.62 9.29 4.52
CA SER A 202 3.63 10.34 4.66
C SER A 202 4.97 9.93 4.04
N ASN A 203 5.40 8.68 4.22
CA ASN A 203 6.62 8.16 3.63
C ASN A 203 6.51 8.02 2.10
N GLN A 204 5.35 7.61 1.59
CA GLN A 204 5.10 7.55 0.15
C GLN A 204 5.15 8.94 -0.47
N LEU A 205 4.49 9.93 0.14
CA LEU A 205 4.53 11.32 -0.31
C LEU A 205 5.96 11.87 -0.32
N LYS A 206 6.70 11.72 0.80
CA LYS A 206 8.10 12.14 0.87
C LYS A 206 8.96 11.47 -0.20
N ARG A 207 8.80 10.16 -0.43
CA ARG A 207 9.53 9.46 -1.48
C ARG A 207 9.20 9.99 -2.87
N LEU A 208 7.94 10.30 -3.16
CA LEU A 208 7.55 10.89 -4.44
C LEU A 208 8.14 12.29 -4.61
N GLU A 209 8.11 13.12 -3.56
CA GLU A 209 8.71 14.46 -3.55
C GLU A 209 10.24 14.38 -3.74
N GLU A 210 10.92 13.46 -3.06
CA GLU A 210 12.35 13.21 -3.20
C GLU A 210 12.71 12.77 -4.62
N VAL A 211 11.97 11.81 -5.19
CA VAL A 211 12.16 11.35 -6.57
C VAL A 211 11.94 12.49 -7.55
N GLN A 212 10.87 13.27 -7.38
CA GLN A 212 10.59 14.43 -8.22
C GLN A 212 11.70 15.47 -8.12
N SER A 213 12.17 15.79 -6.91
CA SER A 213 13.27 16.73 -6.68
C SER A 213 14.57 16.25 -7.32
N GLN A 214 14.92 14.97 -7.18
CA GLN A 214 16.10 14.36 -7.82
C GLN A 214 16.02 14.43 -9.34
N GLN A 215 14.84 14.15 -9.91
CA GLN A 215 14.61 14.26 -11.36
C GLN A 215 14.66 15.71 -11.86
N GLN A 216 14.28 16.67 -11.00
CA GLN A 216 14.40 18.08 -11.33
C GLN A 216 15.84 18.60 -11.23
N ALA A 217 16.61 18.10 -10.26
CA ALA A 217 17.97 18.55 -9.99
C ALA A 217 19.00 17.94 -10.96
N SER A 218 18.78 16.71 -11.41
CA SER A 218 19.71 15.98 -12.28
C SER A 218 19.03 15.53 -13.56
N THR A 219 19.79 15.49 -14.66
CA THR A 219 19.34 14.87 -15.90
C THR A 219 20.28 13.71 -16.23
N PRO A 220 19.77 12.61 -16.82
CA PRO A 220 20.63 11.52 -17.28
C PRO A 220 21.71 12.07 -18.21
N ILE A 221 22.96 11.66 -18.00
CA ILE A 221 24.12 12.17 -18.74
C ILE A 221 24.34 11.34 -20.01
N ASP A 222 24.04 10.05 -19.93
CA ASP A 222 24.06 9.06 -20.99
C ASP A 222 23.08 9.38 -22.12
N ILE A 223 21.90 9.92 -21.78
CA ILE A 223 20.90 10.35 -22.76
C ILE A 223 21.13 11.83 -23.09
N SER A 224 21.90 12.07 -24.16
CA SER A 224 22.20 13.42 -24.65
C SER A 224 22.25 13.48 -26.18
N GLY A 225 22.08 14.69 -26.72
CA GLY A 225 22.11 14.95 -28.16
C GLY A 225 21.07 15.99 -28.61
N PRO A 226 21.15 16.47 -29.86
CA PRO A 226 20.26 17.51 -30.40
C PRO A 226 18.78 17.16 -30.25
N LEU A 227 18.43 15.90 -30.52
CA LEU A 227 17.08 15.35 -30.36
C LEU A 227 16.46 15.63 -28.99
N TYR A 228 17.25 15.59 -27.91
CA TYR A 228 16.73 15.72 -26.54
C TYR A 228 16.85 17.12 -25.96
N SER A 229 17.51 18.05 -26.65
CA SER A 229 17.89 19.37 -26.12
C SER A 229 16.72 20.15 -25.51
N ASN A 230 15.56 20.16 -26.17
CA ASN A 230 14.36 20.87 -25.71
C ASN A 230 13.62 20.20 -24.56
N ILE A 231 13.68 18.87 -24.49
CA ILE A 231 12.89 18.07 -23.54
C ILE A 231 13.68 17.70 -22.28
N ARG A 232 15.01 17.82 -22.34
CA ARG A 232 15.91 17.48 -21.25
C ARG A 232 15.66 18.38 -20.04
N GLY A 233 15.47 17.75 -18.88
CA GLY A 233 15.11 18.44 -17.64
C GLY A 233 13.62 18.77 -17.52
N TRP A 234 12.85 18.80 -18.60
CA TRP A 234 11.40 19.02 -18.56
C TRP A 234 10.61 17.71 -18.51
N LEU A 235 11.20 16.61 -18.97
CA LEU A 235 10.62 15.27 -18.87
C LEU A 235 11.15 14.47 -17.69
N SER A 236 10.30 13.58 -17.17
CA SER A 236 10.72 12.55 -16.22
C SER A 236 11.79 11.64 -16.81
N HIS A 237 12.67 11.11 -15.95
CA HIS A 237 13.76 10.22 -16.38
C HIS A 237 13.24 8.95 -17.06
N GLU A 238 12.10 8.42 -16.59
CA GLU A 238 11.47 7.25 -17.18
C GLU A 238 11.01 7.54 -18.62
N ALA A 239 10.36 8.69 -18.86
CA ALA A 239 9.96 9.08 -20.21
C ALA A 239 11.16 9.21 -21.16
N LEU A 240 12.26 9.80 -20.70
CA LEU A 240 13.50 9.92 -21.48
C LEU A 240 14.06 8.55 -21.85
N ARG A 241 14.07 7.59 -20.91
CA ARG A 241 14.50 6.21 -21.19
C ARG A 241 13.59 5.50 -22.18
N GLN A 242 12.27 5.68 -22.06
CA GLN A 242 11.31 5.11 -23.01
C GLN A 242 11.51 5.67 -24.43
N LEU A 243 11.81 6.96 -24.55
CA LEU A 243 12.15 7.60 -25.82
C LEU A 243 13.48 7.09 -26.38
N ASP A 244 14.52 6.97 -25.56
CA ASP A 244 15.81 6.42 -25.98
C ASP A 244 15.68 4.96 -26.41
N ASN A 245 14.86 4.16 -25.72
CA ASN A 245 14.53 2.80 -26.16
C ASN A 245 13.89 2.81 -27.57
N GLN A 246 12.99 3.74 -27.87
CA GLN A 246 12.43 3.86 -29.24
C GLN A 246 13.49 4.29 -30.26
N ARG A 247 14.39 5.21 -29.90
CA ARG A 247 15.53 5.60 -30.76
C ARG A 247 16.44 4.41 -31.03
N GLN A 248 16.79 3.62 -30.01
CA GLN A 248 17.65 2.45 -30.15
C GLN A 248 17.06 1.38 -31.08
N ARG A 249 15.73 1.31 -31.21
CA ARG A 249 15.09 0.42 -32.19
C ARG A 249 15.44 0.77 -33.64
N LEU A 250 15.77 2.04 -33.93
CA LEU A 250 16.20 2.48 -35.26
C LEU A 250 17.60 1.96 -35.63
N LEU A 251 18.37 1.42 -34.67
CA LEU A 251 19.68 0.82 -34.94
C LEU A 251 19.57 -0.55 -35.62
N ARG A 252 18.37 -1.12 -35.73
CA ARG A 252 18.07 -2.41 -36.36
C ARG A 252 16.91 -2.22 -37.33
N GLU A 253 16.67 -3.21 -38.19
CA GLU A 253 15.44 -3.24 -38.98
C GLU A 253 14.22 -3.33 -38.06
N TYR A 254 13.19 -2.52 -38.36
CA TYR A 254 11.98 -2.44 -37.54
C TYR A 254 10.73 -2.48 -38.42
N PRO A 255 9.64 -3.07 -37.92
CA PRO A 255 8.41 -3.24 -38.70
C PRO A 255 7.70 -1.90 -38.96
N ALA A 256 6.67 -1.95 -39.82
CA ALA A 256 5.79 -0.83 -40.08
C ALA A 256 5.17 -0.26 -38.79
N CYS A 257 4.85 1.04 -38.81
CA CYS A 257 4.35 1.74 -37.62
C CYS A 257 2.96 1.25 -37.26
N THR A 258 2.81 0.68 -36.07
CA THR A 258 1.50 0.28 -35.52
C THR A 258 0.84 1.41 -34.72
N GLY A 259 1.56 2.49 -34.42
CA GLY A 259 1.07 3.62 -33.62
C GLY A 259 0.80 3.30 -32.14
N VAL A 260 1.08 2.06 -31.70
CA VAL A 260 0.74 1.57 -30.34
C VAL A 260 1.45 2.39 -29.27
N THR A 261 2.74 2.70 -29.44
CA THR A 261 3.52 3.51 -28.47
C THR A 261 2.90 4.89 -28.25
N ALA A 262 2.56 5.59 -29.34
CA ALA A 262 1.93 6.91 -29.27
C ALA A 262 0.55 6.84 -28.61
N ARG A 263 -0.22 5.78 -28.90
CA ARG A 263 -1.57 5.60 -28.32
C ARG A 263 -1.52 5.27 -26.82
N THR A 264 -0.71 4.29 -26.45
CA THR A 264 -0.66 3.70 -25.10
C THR A 264 0.13 4.53 -24.10
N LEU A 265 1.26 5.11 -24.54
CA LEU A 265 2.17 5.89 -23.71
C LEU A 265 2.04 7.39 -23.94
N GLY A 266 1.52 7.84 -25.07
CA GLY A 266 1.57 9.27 -25.41
C GLY A 266 3.00 9.77 -25.64
N LEU A 267 3.89 8.89 -26.11
CA LEU A 267 5.27 9.18 -26.47
C LEU A 267 5.48 8.88 -27.97
N PRO A 268 6.28 9.70 -28.69
CA PRO A 268 6.71 9.42 -30.06
C PRO A 268 7.27 8.01 -30.22
N CYS A 269 6.84 7.30 -31.28
CA CYS A 269 7.42 6.02 -31.68
C CYS A 269 8.70 6.22 -32.49
N ALA A 270 9.45 5.13 -32.71
CA ALA A 270 10.68 5.14 -33.52
C ALA A 270 10.50 5.83 -34.87
N HIS A 271 9.38 5.59 -35.57
CA HIS A 271 9.07 6.20 -36.87
C HIS A 271 8.91 7.72 -36.81
N MET A 272 8.41 8.28 -35.70
CA MET A 272 8.30 9.72 -35.51
C MET A 272 9.66 10.36 -35.17
N LEU A 273 10.55 9.61 -34.52
CA LEU A 273 11.89 10.08 -34.15
C LEU A 273 12.85 10.06 -35.35
N GLN A 274 12.68 9.11 -36.28
CA GLN A 274 13.57 8.93 -37.43
C GLN A 274 13.76 10.21 -38.28
N PRO A 275 12.71 10.90 -38.76
CA PRO A 275 12.89 12.12 -39.56
C PRO A 275 13.56 13.24 -38.76
N LEU A 276 13.28 13.36 -37.46
CA LEU A 276 13.90 14.36 -36.59
C LEU A 276 15.40 14.11 -36.44
N ILE A 277 15.81 12.83 -36.31
CA ILE A 277 17.22 12.44 -36.25
C ILE A 277 17.92 12.71 -37.59
N GLN A 278 17.25 12.46 -38.71
CA GLN A 278 17.81 12.70 -40.05
C GLN A 278 18.01 14.20 -40.34
N LEU A 279 17.11 15.03 -39.82
CA LEU A 279 17.13 16.49 -39.99
C LEU A 279 17.89 17.22 -38.87
N ASP A 280 18.44 16.48 -37.90
CA ASP A 280 19.07 17.00 -36.67
C ASP A 280 18.19 18.00 -35.88
N GLU A 281 16.86 17.79 -35.92
CA GLU A 281 15.88 18.65 -35.27
C GLU A 281 15.55 18.15 -33.84
N PRO A 282 15.34 19.06 -32.88
CA PRO A 282 15.01 18.70 -31.51
C PRO A 282 13.55 18.25 -31.38
N LEU A 283 13.31 17.28 -30.49
CA LEU A 283 11.95 16.85 -30.16
C LEU A 283 11.20 17.95 -29.39
N LEU A 284 9.97 18.23 -29.78
CA LEU A 284 9.14 19.26 -29.16
C LEU A 284 8.36 18.71 -27.97
N LEU A 285 8.14 19.56 -26.95
CA LEU A 285 7.41 19.18 -25.73
C LEU A 285 5.92 18.92 -26.02
N GLU A 286 5.35 19.60 -27.02
CA GLU A 286 3.95 19.47 -27.44
C GLU A 286 3.64 18.09 -28.03
N GLN A 287 4.66 17.38 -28.50
CA GLN A 287 4.53 16.02 -29.05
C GLN A 287 4.46 14.96 -27.94
N ILE A 288 4.59 15.34 -26.68
CA ILE A 288 4.65 14.46 -25.53
C ILE A 288 3.46 14.70 -24.61
N HIS A 289 2.85 13.62 -24.15
CA HIS A 289 1.71 13.71 -23.26
C HIS A 289 2.09 14.36 -21.90
N PRO A 290 1.28 15.29 -21.36
CA PRO A 290 1.56 16.02 -20.12
C PRO A 290 1.85 15.15 -18.89
N HIS A 291 1.36 13.90 -18.88
CA HIS A 291 1.64 12.91 -17.84
C HIS A 291 3.15 12.72 -17.56
N TRP A 292 4.00 12.89 -18.59
CA TRP A 292 5.44 12.70 -18.49
C TRP A 292 6.23 13.95 -18.11
N LEU A 293 5.58 15.11 -18.11
CA LEU A 293 6.20 16.41 -17.85
C LEU A 293 6.44 16.59 -16.35
N LEU A 294 7.64 17.04 -15.98
CA LEU A 294 7.97 17.43 -14.63
C LEU A 294 7.36 18.80 -14.32
N HIS A 295 6.69 18.92 -13.17
CA HIS A 295 6.16 20.21 -12.73
C HIS A 295 7.32 21.13 -12.33
N ARG A 296 7.58 22.18 -13.11
CA ARG A 296 8.57 23.23 -12.79
C ARG A 296 7.94 24.62 -12.92
N PRO A 297 8.30 25.58 -12.06
CA PRO A 297 7.93 26.97 -12.29
C PRO A 297 8.72 27.54 -13.49
N GLY A 298 8.02 28.11 -14.47
CA GLY A 298 8.61 28.73 -15.67
C GLY A 298 8.21 28.04 -16.98
N THR A 299 8.45 28.73 -18.11
CA THR A 299 8.26 28.16 -19.45
C THR A 299 9.52 27.44 -19.92
N PRO A 300 9.39 26.34 -20.69
CA PRO A 300 10.53 25.70 -21.34
C PRO A 300 11.27 26.72 -22.21
N ARG A 301 12.53 27.01 -21.86
CA ARG A 301 13.40 27.77 -22.75
C ARG A 301 14.14 26.77 -23.62
N ILE A 302 14.03 26.94 -24.93
CA ILE A 302 14.85 26.23 -25.92
C ILE A 302 16.30 26.63 -25.63
N ILE A 303 17.05 25.76 -24.97
CA ILE A 303 18.49 25.90 -24.79
C ILE A 303 19.09 25.02 -25.87
N ILE A 304 19.53 25.64 -26.97
CA ILE A 304 20.34 24.96 -27.98
C ILE A 304 21.65 24.60 -27.28
N GLU A 305 21.82 23.33 -26.88
CA GLU A 305 23.08 22.85 -26.33
C GLU A 305 24.15 23.04 -27.43
N PRO A 306 25.24 23.79 -27.19
CA PRO A 306 26.33 23.88 -28.16
C PRO A 306 26.86 22.46 -28.42
N HIS A 307 27.03 22.12 -29.71
CA HIS A 307 27.51 20.79 -30.12
C HIS A 307 28.73 20.37 -29.30
N LYS A 308 28.59 19.25 -28.57
CA LYS A 308 29.70 18.67 -27.82
C LYS A 308 30.69 18.07 -28.81
N LEU A 309 31.75 18.81 -29.11
CA LEU A 309 32.94 18.25 -29.76
C LEU A 309 33.63 17.32 -28.75
N PHE A 310 33.31 16.03 -28.80
CA PHE A 310 33.97 14.99 -27.98
C PHE A 310 35.47 14.85 -28.29
N ASN A 311 35.98 15.47 -29.35
CA ASN A 311 37.35 15.31 -29.85
C ASN A 311 38.45 16.06 -29.06
N ARG A 312 38.18 16.59 -27.86
CA ARG A 312 39.19 17.36 -27.11
C ARG A 312 39.76 16.74 -25.83
N LEU A 313 39.43 15.50 -25.49
CA LEU A 313 40.00 14.85 -24.31
C LEU A 313 40.76 13.57 -24.66
N ALA A 314 41.80 13.73 -25.47
CA ALA A 314 42.92 12.79 -25.53
C ALA A 314 44.24 13.48 -25.10
N ALA A 315 44.17 14.48 -24.21
CA ALA A 315 45.34 14.87 -23.45
C ALA A 315 45.54 13.80 -22.38
N SER A 316 46.35 12.79 -22.68
CA SER A 316 46.81 11.79 -21.71
C SER A 316 47.32 12.52 -20.47
N SER A 317 46.61 12.34 -19.35
CA SER A 317 47.08 12.78 -18.05
C SER A 317 48.46 12.16 -17.79
N LYS A 318 49.43 12.99 -17.39
CA LYS A 318 50.77 12.52 -16.99
C LYS A 318 50.75 11.84 -15.61
N LEU A 319 49.62 11.84 -14.92
CA LEU A 319 49.47 11.19 -13.62
C LEU A 319 49.15 9.71 -13.80
N PRO A 320 49.73 8.83 -12.95
CA PRO A 320 49.35 7.44 -12.93
C PRO A 320 47.87 7.29 -12.54
N PRO A 321 47.15 6.30 -13.08
CA PRO A 321 45.70 6.12 -12.89
C PRO A 321 45.29 5.86 -11.43
N THR A 322 46.25 5.61 -10.54
CA THR A 322 46.07 5.41 -9.10
C THR A 322 46.24 6.68 -8.26
N SER A 323 46.53 7.82 -8.88
CA SER A 323 46.72 9.08 -8.16
C SER A 323 45.39 9.63 -7.63
N THR A 324 45.31 9.83 -6.31
CA THR A 324 44.22 10.54 -5.64
C THR A 324 44.39 12.07 -5.66
N GLN A 325 45.48 12.58 -6.24
CA GLN A 325 45.69 14.02 -6.37
C GLN A 325 44.86 14.58 -7.51
N ARG A 326 44.19 15.70 -7.23
CA ARG A 326 43.48 16.49 -8.23
C ARG A 326 44.46 17.04 -9.27
N GLU A 327 44.07 17.03 -10.54
CA GLU A 327 44.83 17.70 -11.59
C GLU A 327 44.88 19.21 -11.34
N PRO A 328 46.06 19.85 -11.39
CA PRO A 328 46.17 21.28 -11.17
C PRO A 328 45.41 22.05 -12.26
N CYS A 329 44.74 23.13 -11.89
CA CYS A 329 44.07 23.97 -12.87
C CYS A 329 45.08 24.76 -13.72
N ALA A 330 44.64 25.28 -14.87
CA ALA A 330 45.53 26.02 -15.78
C ALA A 330 46.21 27.23 -15.11
N PHE A 331 45.54 27.87 -14.16
CA PHE A 331 46.10 28.98 -13.38
C PHE A 331 47.21 28.52 -12.42
N GLU A 332 46.99 27.41 -11.70
CA GLU A 332 47.99 26.80 -10.81
C GLU A 332 49.23 26.31 -11.58
N ALA A 333 49.08 25.87 -12.82
CA ALA A 333 50.21 25.49 -13.68
C ALA A 333 51.12 26.69 -13.97
N ILE A 334 50.52 27.84 -14.30
CA ILE A 334 51.24 29.09 -14.58
C ILE A 334 51.90 29.64 -13.31
N GLU A 335 51.22 29.61 -12.16
CA GLU A 335 51.79 30.01 -10.87
C GLU A 335 53.00 29.14 -10.48
N LYS A 336 52.97 27.85 -10.80
CA LYS A 336 54.07 26.92 -10.51
C LYS A 336 55.29 27.13 -11.41
N GLU A 337 55.08 27.55 -12.65
CA GLU A 337 56.16 27.94 -13.56
C GLU A 337 56.78 29.30 -13.20
N THR A 338 55.98 30.21 -12.63
CA THR A 338 56.43 31.56 -12.26
C THR A 338 56.97 31.68 -10.83
N SER A 339 56.71 30.70 -9.96
CA SER A 339 57.22 30.69 -8.58
C SER A 339 58.69 30.33 -8.49
N GLN A 340 59.53 31.24 -7.98
CA GLN A 340 60.92 30.96 -7.63
C GLN A 340 60.96 30.01 -6.42
N LYS A 341 61.54 28.80 -6.59
CA LYS A 341 61.62 27.79 -5.52
C LYS A 341 62.39 28.34 -4.32
N ALA A 342 61.77 28.28 -3.14
CA ALA A 342 62.43 28.61 -1.88
C ALA A 342 63.62 27.66 -1.59
N PRO A 343 64.70 28.16 -0.97
CA PRO A 343 65.87 27.35 -0.64
C PRO A 343 65.52 26.19 0.31
N PRO A 344 66.15 25.01 0.15
CA PRO A 344 65.83 23.83 0.93
C PRO A 344 66.20 24.02 2.40
N LYS A 345 65.28 23.66 3.29
CA LYS A 345 65.49 23.64 4.75
C LYS A 345 65.90 22.24 5.21
N CYS A 346 66.75 22.16 6.24
CA CYS A 346 67.17 20.89 6.82
C CYS A 346 65.96 20.16 7.44
N SER A 347 65.70 18.92 7.03
CA SER A 347 64.55 18.12 7.49
C SER A 347 64.52 17.82 8.99
N LYS A 348 65.65 18.02 9.70
CA LYS A 348 65.77 17.71 11.14
C LYS A 348 65.61 18.92 12.06
N CYS A 349 65.88 20.13 11.58
CA CYS A 349 65.85 21.35 12.41
C CYS A 349 65.19 22.57 11.74
N GLY A 350 64.84 22.48 10.46
CA GLY A 350 64.11 23.52 9.73
C GLY A 350 64.94 24.76 9.33
N THR A 351 66.23 24.83 9.67
CA THR A 351 67.09 25.95 9.26
C THR A 351 67.58 25.80 7.82
N VAL A 352 67.70 26.93 7.14
CA VAL A 352 68.23 27.04 5.77
C VAL A 352 69.75 27.15 5.83
N GLY A 353 70.45 26.44 4.95
CA GLY A 353 71.92 26.52 4.84
C GLY A 353 72.70 25.25 5.20
N HIS A 354 72.05 24.17 5.63
CA HIS A 354 72.72 22.88 5.85
C HIS A 354 71.84 21.66 5.57
N THR A 355 72.47 20.49 5.40
CA THR A 355 71.80 19.22 5.13
C THR A 355 71.86 18.28 6.33
N SER A 356 70.99 17.27 6.38
CA SER A 356 70.84 16.33 7.51
C SER A 356 72.10 15.52 7.87
N ARG A 357 73.16 15.60 7.04
CA ARG A 357 74.45 14.92 7.23
C ARG A 357 75.45 15.70 8.10
N SER A 358 75.12 16.91 8.56
CA SER A 358 75.99 17.70 9.45
C SER A 358 75.68 17.45 10.93
N LYS A 359 76.71 17.51 11.80
CA LYS A 359 76.61 17.18 13.23
C LYS A 359 75.74 18.20 13.98
N HIS A 360 74.62 17.75 14.52
CA HIS A 360 73.70 18.54 15.36
C HIS A 360 74.10 18.48 16.86
N PRO A 361 73.94 19.56 17.65
CA PRO A 361 74.05 19.50 19.10
C PRO A 361 72.83 18.80 19.72
N ARG A 362 73.03 17.95 20.73
CA ARG A 362 71.98 17.11 21.35
C ARG A 362 71.37 17.78 22.58
N HIS A 363 70.04 17.70 22.72
CA HIS A 363 69.34 17.83 24.00
C HIS A 363 68.36 16.65 24.14
N HIS A 364 68.35 16.03 25.32
CA HIS A 364 67.51 14.88 25.67
C HIS A 364 66.31 15.33 26.53
N SER A 365 65.14 14.77 26.26
CA SER A 365 64.06 14.66 27.26
C SER A 365 63.14 13.47 26.94
N HIS A 366 62.94 12.63 27.95
CA HIS A 366 62.09 11.42 27.95
C HIS A 366 60.63 11.77 28.30
N THR A 367 59.66 10.97 27.84
CA THR A 367 58.35 10.87 28.50
C THR A 367 57.64 9.54 28.20
N THR A 368 56.94 9.03 29.23
CA THR A 368 56.40 7.68 29.41
C THR A 368 54.86 7.65 29.29
N THR A 369 54.31 6.51 28.86
CA THR A 369 52.89 6.19 28.59
C THR A 369 52.05 5.87 29.84
N ARG A 370 50.71 6.05 29.80
CA ARG A 370 49.75 5.38 30.73
C ARG A 370 48.39 5.06 30.08
N ARG A 371 47.80 3.91 30.46
CA ARG A 371 46.52 3.30 30.02
C ARG A 371 45.55 3.17 31.21
N VAL A 372 44.23 3.09 30.99
CA VAL A 372 43.17 2.85 32.02
C VAL A 372 42.10 1.86 31.50
N SER A 373 41.49 1.08 32.43
CA SER A 373 40.50 0.00 32.23
C SER A 373 39.08 0.35 32.78
N PRO A 374 38.00 -0.43 32.48
CA PRO A 374 36.59 -0.09 32.79
C PRO A 374 35.96 -0.87 33.99
N PRO A 375 34.73 -0.52 34.46
CA PRO A 375 34.09 -1.15 35.63
C PRO A 375 32.92 -2.12 35.32
N ALA A 376 32.50 -2.87 36.36
CA ALA A 376 31.57 -4.01 36.40
C ALA A 376 30.09 -3.65 36.78
N PRO A 377 29.11 -4.58 36.67
CA PRO A 377 27.66 -4.27 36.63
C PRO A 377 26.85 -4.55 37.92
N THR A 378 25.61 -4.03 37.95
CA THR A 378 24.61 -4.05 39.04
C THR A 378 23.45 -5.05 38.74
N PRO A 379 22.72 -5.62 39.72
CA PRO A 379 21.78 -6.75 39.51
C PRO A 379 20.33 -6.35 39.15
N LEU A 380 19.63 -7.23 38.41
CA LEU A 380 18.29 -7.03 37.84
C LEU A 380 17.11 -7.53 38.72
N ALA A 381 16.01 -6.78 38.66
CA ALA A 381 14.71 -7.02 39.28
C ALA A 381 13.83 -8.07 38.55
N ALA A 382 12.80 -8.57 39.27
CA ALA A 382 11.84 -9.60 38.87
C ALA A 382 11.01 -9.26 37.61
N ALA A 383 10.53 -10.30 36.91
CA ALA A 383 9.84 -10.21 35.61
C ALA A 383 8.36 -9.81 35.69
N PRO A 384 7.82 -9.06 34.69
CA PRO A 384 6.39 -8.95 34.48
C PRO A 384 5.79 -10.28 33.95
N ALA A 385 4.52 -10.54 34.29
CA ALA A 385 3.76 -11.71 33.82
C ALA A 385 3.56 -11.68 32.29
N LEU A 386 3.61 -12.86 31.65
CA LEU A 386 3.42 -13.01 30.20
C LEU A 386 1.94 -12.86 29.81
N ARG A 387 1.67 -12.44 28.58
CA ARG A 387 0.29 -12.34 28.05
C ARG A 387 -0.33 -13.73 27.84
N ALA A 388 -1.66 -13.80 27.87
CA ALA A 388 -2.40 -15.06 27.73
C ALA A 388 -2.24 -15.73 26.35
N ASP A 389 -1.95 -14.96 25.31
CA ASP A 389 -1.67 -15.40 23.94
C ASP A 389 -0.16 -15.62 23.68
N ASP A 390 0.70 -15.41 24.68
CA ASP A 390 2.12 -15.70 24.55
C ASP A 390 2.32 -17.23 24.42
N PRO A 391 3.10 -17.71 23.43
CA PRO A 391 3.37 -19.14 23.24
C PRO A 391 3.87 -19.88 24.49
N ARG A 392 4.55 -19.18 25.41
CA ARG A 392 5.03 -19.77 26.66
C ARG A 392 3.93 -19.89 27.70
N ALA A 393 3.05 -18.91 27.78
CA ALA A 393 1.88 -18.97 28.65
C ALA A 393 0.92 -20.08 28.17
N ILE A 394 0.74 -20.21 26.86
CA ILE A 394 0.00 -21.33 26.24
C ILE A 394 0.61 -22.68 26.64
N TYR A 395 1.93 -22.82 26.51
CA TYR A 395 2.60 -24.07 26.90
C TYR A 395 2.54 -24.34 28.42
N GLN A 396 2.58 -23.31 29.26
CA GLN A 396 2.42 -23.46 30.71
C GLN A 396 1.05 -24.03 31.06
N ARG A 397 -0.03 -23.47 30.50
CA ARG A 397 -1.39 -24.02 30.69
C ARG A 397 -1.50 -25.46 30.19
N TYR A 398 -0.90 -25.76 29.04
CA TYR A 398 -0.85 -27.13 28.52
C TYR A 398 -0.16 -28.10 29.49
N LYS A 399 0.96 -27.68 30.09
CA LYS A 399 1.67 -28.47 31.11
C LYS A 399 0.83 -28.70 32.34
N GLU A 400 0.20 -27.65 32.88
CA GLU A 400 -0.66 -27.74 34.06
C GLU A 400 -1.84 -28.68 33.83
N ALA A 401 -2.53 -28.57 32.69
CA ALA A 401 -3.62 -29.46 32.32
C ALA A 401 -3.16 -30.92 32.17
N ARG A 402 -1.97 -31.13 31.58
CA ARG A 402 -1.38 -32.47 31.44
C ARG A 402 -0.96 -33.06 32.79
N GLU A 403 -0.38 -32.26 33.67
CA GLU A 403 0.02 -32.69 35.02
C GLU A 403 -1.19 -32.99 35.89
N ALA A 404 -2.26 -32.19 35.77
CA ALA A 404 -3.56 -32.48 36.39
C ALA A 404 -4.12 -33.82 35.89
N TRP A 405 -4.05 -34.10 34.58
CA TRP A 405 -4.42 -35.40 34.03
C TRP A 405 -3.51 -36.52 34.54
N TYR A 406 -2.19 -36.33 34.65
CA TYR A 406 -1.30 -37.34 35.24
C TYR A 406 -1.63 -37.67 36.69
N ALA A 407 -2.16 -36.71 37.46
CA ALA A 407 -2.60 -36.93 38.82
C ALA A 407 -3.85 -37.81 38.91
N THR A 408 -4.72 -37.82 37.88
CA THR A 408 -5.92 -38.67 37.85
C THR A 408 -5.64 -40.11 37.37
N VAL A 409 -4.49 -40.36 36.72
CA VAL A 409 -4.11 -41.69 36.25
C VAL A 409 -3.72 -42.60 37.44
N PRO A 410 -4.37 -43.79 37.59
CA PRO A 410 -4.08 -44.75 38.66
C PRO A 410 -2.60 -45.12 38.76
N ARG A 411 -2.14 -45.48 39.97
CA ARG A 411 -0.75 -45.90 40.21
C ARG A 411 -0.43 -47.14 39.37
N GLY A 412 0.48 -47.00 38.41
CA GLY A 412 0.86 -48.04 37.43
C GLY A 412 0.43 -47.75 35.98
N GLY A 413 -0.42 -46.76 35.75
CA GLY A 413 -0.76 -46.30 34.40
C GLY A 413 0.38 -45.52 33.73
N LEU A 414 0.52 -45.64 32.42
CA LEU A 414 1.53 -44.92 31.64
C LEU A 414 1.25 -43.40 31.63
N ARG A 415 2.16 -42.61 32.17
CA ARG A 415 2.07 -41.13 32.18
C ARG A 415 2.89 -40.54 31.04
N THR A 416 2.41 -40.69 29.81
CA THR A 416 3.10 -40.17 28.62
C THR A 416 2.29 -39.07 27.94
N ASN A 417 2.97 -38.14 27.27
CA ASN A 417 2.28 -37.05 26.56
C ASN A 417 1.38 -37.58 25.45
N GLN A 418 1.76 -38.70 24.81
CA GLN A 418 0.95 -39.33 23.78
C GLN A 418 -0.39 -39.85 24.32
N GLN A 419 -0.42 -40.38 25.56
CA GLN A 419 -1.67 -40.84 26.17
C GLN A 419 -2.56 -39.67 26.60
N TYR A 420 -1.96 -38.60 27.14
CA TYR A 420 -2.69 -37.37 27.42
C TYR A 420 -3.37 -36.81 26.16
N ARG A 421 -2.63 -36.68 25.06
CA ARG A 421 -3.18 -36.19 23.77
C ARG A 421 -4.32 -37.09 23.27
N LYS A 422 -4.18 -38.41 23.38
CA LYS A 422 -5.25 -39.36 23.02
C LYS A 422 -6.49 -39.18 23.92
N ALA A 423 -6.31 -38.98 25.22
CA ALA A 423 -7.41 -38.78 26.16
C ALA A 423 -8.17 -37.45 25.92
N MET A 424 -7.46 -36.40 25.52
CA MET A 424 -8.02 -35.08 25.25
C MET A 424 -8.48 -34.90 23.79
N GLY A 425 -8.40 -35.94 22.94
CA GLY A 425 -8.78 -35.86 21.53
C GLY A 425 -7.84 -35.00 20.66
N LEU A 426 -6.62 -34.69 21.14
CA LEU A 426 -5.66 -33.84 20.43
C LEU A 426 -4.88 -34.63 19.37
N PRO A 427 -4.50 -33.99 18.24
CA PRO A 427 -3.74 -34.65 17.17
C PRO A 427 -2.44 -35.27 17.68
N ALA A 428 -2.15 -36.53 17.33
CA ALA A 428 -0.91 -37.18 17.77
C ALA A 428 0.35 -36.59 17.10
N ARG A 429 0.19 -36.02 15.89
CA ARG A 429 1.26 -35.39 15.09
C ARG A 429 0.68 -34.27 14.24
N TYR A 430 1.52 -33.30 13.93
CA TYR A 430 1.27 -32.24 12.95
C TYR A 430 2.17 -32.43 11.73
N SER A 431 1.72 -31.94 10.58
CA SER A 431 2.52 -31.95 9.35
C SER A 431 3.76 -31.07 9.47
N LYS A 432 4.77 -31.34 8.65
CA LYS A 432 5.99 -30.51 8.59
C LYS A 432 5.67 -29.05 8.22
N ILE A 433 4.63 -28.85 7.41
CA ILE A 433 4.17 -27.53 6.97
C ILE A 433 3.57 -26.75 8.16
N GLU A 434 2.71 -27.38 8.97
CA GLU A 434 2.12 -26.75 10.15
C GLU A 434 3.18 -26.38 11.19
N LEU A 435 4.17 -27.24 11.40
CA LEU A 435 5.29 -26.96 12.30
C LEU A 435 6.19 -25.83 11.78
N GLN A 436 6.40 -25.75 10.47
CA GLN A 436 7.13 -24.63 9.87
C GLN A 436 6.31 -23.32 9.97
N TRP A 437 4.99 -23.41 9.85
CA TRP A 437 4.08 -22.28 9.97
C TRP A 437 4.06 -21.69 11.38
N CYS A 438 4.03 -22.52 12.44
CA CYS A 438 4.02 -22.01 13.81
C CYS A 438 5.34 -21.34 14.22
N LEU A 439 6.46 -21.67 13.56
CA LEU A 439 7.76 -21.02 13.76
C LEU A 439 7.93 -19.71 12.98
N ASN A 440 6.92 -19.28 12.23
CA ASN A 440 6.94 -18.00 11.51
C ASN A 440 7.01 -16.82 12.49
N TYR A 441 7.61 -15.70 12.08
CA TYR A 441 7.79 -14.50 12.90
C TYR A 441 6.48 -13.87 13.41
N LYS A 442 5.36 -14.20 12.77
CA LYS A 442 4.03 -13.73 13.18
C LYS A 442 3.44 -14.55 14.32
N GLN A 443 3.85 -15.81 14.46
CA GLN A 443 3.24 -16.78 15.39
C GLN A 443 4.17 -16.92 16.61
N MET A 444 4.78 -18.10 16.83
CA MET A 444 5.73 -18.30 17.94
C MET A 444 7.12 -17.69 17.68
N GLY A 445 7.42 -17.33 16.43
CA GLY A 445 8.74 -16.89 15.99
C GLY A 445 9.76 -18.02 15.90
N PRO A 446 10.90 -17.78 15.23
CA PRO A 446 11.87 -18.84 14.91
C PRO A 446 12.59 -19.40 16.13
N ARG A 447 12.67 -18.64 17.23
CA ARG A 447 13.35 -19.01 18.48
C ARG A 447 12.60 -18.44 19.68
N CYS A 448 12.58 -19.17 20.79
CA CYS A 448 12.06 -18.72 22.07
C CYS A 448 13.04 -17.72 22.72
N ARG A 449 12.56 -16.54 23.14
CA ARG A 449 13.38 -15.43 23.67
C ARG A 449 13.27 -15.30 25.20
N GLU A 450 14.08 -16.02 25.94
CA GLU A 450 14.10 -15.94 27.40
C GLU A 450 14.93 -14.73 27.88
N LYS A 451 14.78 -14.36 29.16
CA LYS A 451 15.59 -13.29 29.76
C LYS A 451 17.10 -13.59 29.71
N SER A 452 17.46 -14.88 29.70
CA SER A 452 18.81 -15.42 29.69
C SER A 452 19.40 -15.60 28.28
N GLY A 453 18.60 -15.48 27.22
CA GLY A 453 19.05 -15.71 25.84
C GLY A 453 17.97 -16.30 24.93
N THR A 454 18.38 -16.83 23.77
CA THR A 454 17.45 -17.42 22.79
C THR A 454 17.66 -18.91 22.61
N ARG A 455 16.60 -19.71 22.76
CA ARG A 455 16.63 -21.17 22.57
C ARG A 455 15.66 -21.64 21.48
N GLU A 456 15.82 -22.89 21.06
CA GLU A 456 14.90 -23.53 20.10
C GLU A 456 13.61 -23.98 20.79
N TRP A 457 12.51 -23.93 20.04
CA TRP A 457 11.22 -24.44 20.46
C TRP A 457 11.21 -25.96 20.42
N THR A 458 10.78 -26.59 21.50
CA THR A 458 10.56 -28.04 21.52
C THR A 458 9.35 -28.40 20.67
N LYS A 459 9.28 -29.66 20.20
CA LYS A 459 8.11 -30.14 19.44
C LYS A 459 6.83 -30.09 20.27
N GLU A 460 6.94 -30.31 21.56
CA GLU A 460 5.79 -30.24 22.46
C GLU A 460 5.25 -28.83 22.62
N GLU A 461 6.14 -27.82 22.73
CA GLU A 461 5.75 -26.41 22.71
C GLU A 461 5.05 -26.05 21.40
N GLN A 462 5.60 -26.46 20.26
CA GLN A 462 5.00 -26.25 18.95
C GLN A 462 3.61 -26.88 18.85
N PHE A 463 3.45 -28.10 19.36
CA PHE A 463 2.16 -28.79 19.35
C PHE A 463 1.15 -28.09 20.25
N SER A 464 1.54 -27.67 21.46
CA SER A 464 0.64 -26.96 22.38
C SER A 464 0.12 -25.64 21.80
N TYR A 465 0.95 -24.93 21.03
CA TYR A 465 0.53 -23.73 20.33
C TYR A 465 -0.45 -24.04 19.19
N LEU A 466 -0.17 -25.07 18.38
CA LEU A 466 -1.06 -25.49 17.30
C LEU A 466 -2.40 -26.04 17.80
N ASP A 467 -2.41 -26.71 18.97
CA ASP A 467 -3.64 -27.15 19.63
C ASP A 467 -4.50 -25.93 20.02
N TRP A 468 -3.87 -24.92 20.65
CA TRP A 468 -4.53 -23.69 21.06
C TRP A 468 -5.03 -22.86 19.87
N ASP A 469 -4.21 -22.70 18.83
CA ASP A 469 -4.53 -21.92 17.63
C ASP A 469 -5.73 -22.50 16.87
N LYS A 470 -5.81 -23.83 16.75
CA LYS A 470 -6.98 -24.50 16.14
C LYS A 470 -8.24 -24.35 16.99
N ALA A 471 -8.14 -24.58 18.29
CA ALA A 471 -9.27 -24.43 19.20
C ALA A 471 -9.81 -22.99 19.22
N GLU A 472 -8.91 -22.00 19.15
CA GLU A 472 -9.30 -20.59 19.10
C GLU A 472 -9.95 -20.23 17.76
N ASN A 473 -9.43 -20.75 16.65
CA ASN A 473 -10.04 -20.52 15.33
C ASN A 473 -11.45 -21.15 15.24
N GLU A 474 -11.64 -22.36 15.77
CA GLU A 474 -12.96 -23.00 15.86
C GLU A 474 -13.94 -22.19 16.74
N ARG A 475 -13.48 -21.66 17.88
CA ARG A 475 -14.28 -20.77 18.74
C ARG A 475 -14.73 -19.51 17.99
N VAL A 476 -13.81 -18.86 17.27
CA VAL A 476 -14.11 -17.66 16.48
C VAL A 476 -15.09 -17.99 15.36
N GLU A 477 -14.90 -19.09 14.64
CA GLU A 477 -15.82 -19.54 13.59
C GLU A 477 -17.22 -19.85 14.13
N GLN A 478 -17.31 -20.49 15.31
CA GLN A 478 -18.60 -20.76 15.98
C GLN A 478 -19.29 -19.45 16.38
N ASN A 479 -18.58 -18.51 17.01
CA ASN A 479 -19.13 -17.22 17.39
C ASN A 479 -19.65 -16.44 16.17
N VAL A 480 -18.90 -16.46 15.06
CA VAL A 480 -19.34 -15.83 13.80
C VAL A 480 -20.56 -16.56 13.23
N GLY A 481 -20.60 -17.89 13.29
CA GLY A 481 -21.75 -18.68 12.86
C GLY A 481 -23.02 -18.35 13.63
N GLU A 482 -22.94 -18.27 14.97
CA GLU A 482 -24.05 -17.88 15.84
C GLU A 482 -24.51 -16.44 15.55
N GLU A 483 -23.57 -15.51 15.36
CA GLU A 483 -23.88 -14.12 15.02
C GLU A 483 -24.57 -13.99 13.65
N MET A 484 -24.11 -14.75 12.64
CA MET A 484 -24.71 -14.77 11.30
C MET A 484 -26.07 -15.45 11.29
N ALA A 485 -26.30 -16.45 12.15
CA ALA A 485 -27.61 -17.09 12.32
C ALA A 485 -28.63 -16.16 12.99
N GLU A 486 -28.21 -15.35 13.96
CA GLU A 486 -29.07 -14.34 14.59
C GLU A 486 -29.37 -13.16 13.63
N LYS A 487 -28.36 -12.70 12.88
CA LYS A 487 -28.44 -11.52 12.00
C LYS A 487 -27.68 -11.73 10.68
N PRO A 488 -28.34 -12.25 9.62
CA PRO A 488 -27.71 -12.54 8.32
C PRO A 488 -27.13 -11.32 7.59
N PHE A 489 -27.60 -10.11 7.94
CA PHE A 489 -27.13 -8.84 7.38
C PHE A 489 -26.91 -7.82 8.52
N PRO A 490 -25.77 -7.88 9.22
CA PRO A 490 -25.51 -6.95 10.31
C PRO A 490 -25.47 -5.51 9.77
N GLN A 491 -26.25 -4.61 10.37
CA GLN A 491 -26.13 -3.17 10.12
C GLN A 491 -24.71 -2.69 10.47
N ARG A 492 -24.31 -1.52 9.96
CA ARG A 492 -22.99 -0.93 10.26
C ARG A 492 -22.82 -0.80 11.77
N ARG A 493 -22.01 -1.68 12.35
CA ARG A 493 -21.58 -1.60 13.75
C ARG A 493 -20.62 -0.41 13.90
N GLY A 494 -20.97 0.51 14.80
CA GLY A 494 -20.13 1.65 15.12
C GLY A 494 -18.80 1.21 15.77
N MET A 495 -17.81 2.08 15.76
CA MET A 495 -16.45 1.79 16.24
C MET A 495 -16.41 1.24 17.67
N GLN A 496 -17.27 1.77 18.55
CA GLN A 496 -17.38 1.38 19.96
C GLN A 496 -17.67 -0.11 20.13
N HIS A 497 -18.62 -0.65 19.36
CA HIS A 497 -19.03 -2.05 19.42
C HIS A 497 -17.89 -3.02 19.08
N ILE A 498 -16.96 -2.60 18.20
CA ILE A 498 -15.80 -3.41 17.83
C ILE A 498 -14.80 -3.47 18.99
N TRP A 499 -14.60 -2.36 19.71
CA TRP A 499 -13.75 -2.33 20.89
C TRP A 499 -14.33 -3.13 22.05
N ASP A 500 -15.63 -3.00 22.33
CA ASP A 500 -16.31 -3.77 23.37
C ASP A 500 -16.32 -5.28 23.06
N ALA A 501 -16.33 -5.67 21.78
CA ALA A 501 -16.17 -7.06 21.36
C ALA A 501 -14.73 -7.55 21.55
N ALA A 502 -13.73 -6.75 21.16
CA ALA A 502 -12.32 -7.10 21.33
C ALA A 502 -11.91 -7.20 22.81
N GLU A 503 -12.42 -6.32 23.68
CA GLU A 503 -12.17 -6.38 25.12
C GLU A 503 -12.80 -7.63 25.75
N ARG A 504 -14.02 -8.00 25.34
CA ARG A 504 -14.65 -9.26 25.75
C ARG A 504 -13.86 -10.48 25.27
N ASP A 505 -13.34 -10.46 24.05
CA ASP A 505 -12.50 -11.54 23.53
C ASP A 505 -11.18 -11.68 24.32
N VAL A 506 -10.51 -10.58 24.65
CA VAL A 506 -9.28 -10.61 25.47
C VAL A 506 -9.56 -11.15 26.87
N LEU A 507 -10.71 -10.78 27.47
CA LEU A 507 -11.13 -11.30 28.77
C LEU A 507 -11.47 -12.80 28.71
N GLN A 508 -12.13 -13.26 27.64
CA GLN A 508 -12.43 -14.68 27.43
C GLN A 508 -11.17 -15.52 27.17
N GLN A 509 -10.19 -14.98 26.44
CA GLN A 509 -8.89 -15.63 26.23
C GLN A 509 -8.03 -15.68 27.51
N GLY A 510 -8.26 -14.76 28.45
CA GLY A 510 -7.57 -14.68 29.73
C GLY A 510 -8.27 -15.38 30.90
N GLY A 511 -9.52 -15.79 30.75
CA GLY A 511 -10.38 -16.30 31.82
C GLY A 511 -10.88 -17.71 31.55
N GLY A 512 -10.07 -18.70 31.99
CA GLY A 512 -10.38 -20.12 31.87
C GLY A 512 -9.50 -20.98 32.76
N ALA A 513 -9.29 -20.55 34.01
CA ALA A 513 -8.90 -21.33 35.18
C ALA A 513 -9.12 -20.48 36.44
#